data_AF-A0A966U1N8-F1
#
_entry.id   AF-A0A966U1N8-F1
#
_cell.length_a   1.000
_cell.length_b   1.000
_cell.length_c   1.000
_cell.angle_alpha   90.00
_cell.angle_beta   90.00
_cell.angle_gamma   90.00
#
_symmetry.space_group_name_H-M   'P 1'
#
loop_
_entity.id
_entity.type
_entity.pdbx_description
1 polymer ?
#
loop_
_entity_poly.entity_id
_entity_poly.type
_entity_poly.pdbx_seq_one_letter_code
_entity_poly.pdbx_strand_id
1 'polypeptide(L)'
;YVLYEIDLELRERHPELPRRAMLADVRDAARIRRLMEDVRPELVFHAAALKHVPMVEADPLEGLLTNAQGTRIVADAARAVGCQAMVFISTDKAVNPTSVMGASKRLAEMYCQALDLDGQREGAMRCITVRFGNVLGSTGSVVPLFRRQLERGGPLTVTHPDMRRYFMTVREAVGLVLQAAVVGTGEAASNLPELRDGGIFVLDMGQPVKIVDLARRMIRLAGLRPDEDVEIRFTGLRPGEKLYEELFHGQEPPRATPYPGLLMATPRTGDSALVGRAMDEMAALAHGGSAKLALAQLGRLVPEFTHEAAAPARQAEQPR
;
A
#
# COMPACT_ATOMS: atom_id res chain seq x y z
N TYR A 1 -15.19 14.62 -1.01
CA TYR A 1 -15.83 14.28 0.27
C TYR A 1 -14.79 14.01 1.36
N VAL A 2 -13.94 12.99 1.24
CA VAL A 2 -12.93 12.64 2.28
C VAL A 2 -12.01 13.81 2.70
N LEU A 3 -11.50 14.60 1.76
CA LEU A 3 -10.68 15.79 2.07
C LEU A 3 -11.44 16.84 2.91
N TYR A 4 -12.72 17.02 2.64
CA TYR A 4 -13.56 17.94 3.40
C TYR A 4 -13.82 17.42 4.81
N GLU A 5 -14.14 16.13 4.96
CA GLU A 5 -14.37 15.52 6.28
C GLU A 5 -13.16 15.64 7.19
N ILE A 6 -11.95 15.32 6.69
CA ILE A 6 -10.75 15.41 7.52
C ILE A 6 -10.37 16.85 7.86
N ASP A 7 -10.56 17.81 6.94
CA ASP A 7 -10.33 19.24 7.23
C ASP A 7 -11.30 19.76 8.30
N LEU A 8 -12.57 19.36 8.23
CA LEU A 8 -13.57 19.70 9.23
C LEU A 8 -13.24 19.08 10.60
N GLU A 9 -12.94 17.78 10.64
CA GLU A 9 -12.58 17.07 11.88
C GLU A 9 -11.36 17.71 12.55
N LEU A 10 -10.31 18.03 11.78
CA LEU A 10 -9.13 18.71 12.30
C LEU A 10 -9.44 20.13 12.76
N ARG A 11 -10.31 20.86 12.06
CA ARG A 11 -10.72 22.21 12.47
C ARG A 11 -11.49 22.21 13.79
N GLU A 12 -12.37 21.23 14.00
CA GLU A 12 -13.16 21.13 15.22
C GLU A 12 -12.33 20.67 16.42
N ARG A 13 -11.44 19.69 16.22
CA ARG A 13 -10.63 19.11 17.32
C ARG A 13 -9.36 19.89 17.63
N HIS A 14 -8.79 20.56 16.63
CA HIS A 14 -7.50 21.25 16.71
C HIS A 14 -7.57 22.61 15.99
N PRO A 15 -8.39 23.56 16.47
CA PRO A 15 -8.66 24.82 15.75
C PRO A 15 -7.41 25.68 15.49
N GLU A 16 -6.47 25.64 16.43
CA GLU A 16 -5.19 26.38 16.43
C GLU A 16 -4.15 25.80 15.46
N LEU A 17 -4.33 24.55 14.97
CA LEU A 17 -3.33 23.88 14.13
C LEU A 17 -3.28 24.54 12.73
N PRO A 18 -2.15 25.13 12.30
CA PRO A 18 -2.03 25.65 10.94
C PRO A 18 -2.23 24.52 9.93
N ARG A 19 -3.16 24.70 9.00
CA ARG A 19 -3.48 23.69 7.97
C ARG A 19 -4.01 24.32 6.71
N ARG A 20 -3.79 23.64 5.59
CA ARG A 20 -4.32 24.03 4.27
C ARG A 20 -4.78 22.77 3.53
N ALA A 21 -6.08 22.68 3.27
CA ALA A 21 -6.63 21.64 2.42
C ALA A 21 -6.36 21.98 0.95
N MET A 22 -5.77 21.05 0.20
CA MET A 22 -5.41 21.24 -1.21
C MET A 22 -5.94 20.09 -2.05
N LEU A 23 -6.78 20.42 -3.04
CA LEU A 23 -7.28 19.45 -4.00
C LEU A 23 -6.27 19.32 -5.16
N ALA A 24 -5.81 18.08 -5.38
CA ALA A 24 -4.91 17.71 -6.46
C ALA A 24 -4.99 16.20 -6.74
N ASP A 25 -4.61 15.83 -7.96
CA ASP A 25 -4.34 14.44 -8.36
C ASP A 25 -2.81 14.25 -8.43
N VAL A 26 -2.31 13.17 -7.83
CA VAL A 26 -0.88 12.80 -7.87
C VAL A 26 -0.38 12.51 -9.29
N ARG A 27 -1.29 12.24 -10.23
CA ARG A 27 -0.99 12.07 -11.66
C ARG A 27 -0.73 13.40 -12.39
N ASP A 28 -1.14 14.54 -11.85
CA ASP A 28 -0.91 15.86 -12.46
C ASP A 28 0.45 16.43 -12.03
N ALA A 29 1.49 16.12 -12.80
CA ALA A 29 2.85 16.56 -12.50
C ALA A 29 3.01 18.08 -12.40
N ALA A 30 2.30 18.85 -13.22
CA ALA A 30 2.40 20.30 -13.20
C ALA A 30 1.73 20.89 -11.95
N ARG A 31 0.59 20.32 -11.52
CA ARG A 31 -0.08 20.72 -10.28
C ARG A 31 0.75 20.34 -9.05
N ILE A 32 1.24 19.11 -8.97
CA ILE A 32 2.04 18.64 -7.83
C ILE A 32 3.33 19.47 -7.68
N ARG A 33 4.03 19.75 -8.79
CA ARG A 33 5.22 20.61 -8.78
C ARG A 33 4.94 21.99 -8.17
N ARG A 34 3.91 22.69 -8.69
CA ARG A 34 3.53 24.01 -8.17
C ARG A 34 3.14 23.98 -6.69
N LEU A 35 2.48 22.92 -6.23
CA LEU A 35 2.12 22.76 -4.82
C LEU A 35 3.36 22.56 -3.94
N MET A 36 4.31 21.73 -4.37
CA MET A 36 5.57 21.54 -3.65
C MET A 36 6.40 22.83 -3.62
N GLU A 37 6.44 23.60 -4.71
CA GLU A 37 7.15 24.89 -4.79
C GLU A 37 6.53 25.96 -3.87
N ASP A 38 5.19 25.99 -3.78
CA ASP A 38 4.44 26.92 -2.93
C ASP A 38 4.56 26.56 -1.44
N VAL A 39 4.44 25.28 -1.09
CA VAL A 39 4.43 24.81 0.31
C VAL A 39 5.84 24.61 0.86
N ARG A 40 6.79 24.17 0.04
CA ARG A 40 8.16 23.76 0.41
C ARG A 40 8.21 22.91 1.68
N PRO A 41 7.55 21.74 1.71
CA PRO A 41 7.45 20.94 2.92
C PRO A 41 8.82 20.38 3.33
N GLU A 42 9.06 20.27 4.63
CA GLU A 42 10.23 19.56 5.15
C GLU A 42 10.07 18.04 5.00
N LEU A 43 8.85 17.54 5.22
CA LEU A 43 8.51 16.11 5.17
C LEU A 43 7.26 15.88 4.30
N VAL A 44 7.28 14.79 3.53
CA VAL A 44 6.13 14.33 2.74
C VAL A 44 5.70 12.94 3.19
N PHE A 45 4.44 12.76 3.59
CA PHE A 45 3.86 11.43 3.83
C PHE A 45 2.98 11.03 2.63
N HIS A 46 3.49 10.13 1.79
CA HIS A 46 2.78 9.70 0.58
C HIS A 46 1.92 8.46 0.86
N ALA A 47 0.64 8.71 1.12
CA ALA A 47 -0.38 7.70 1.37
C ALA A 47 -1.43 7.57 0.23
N ALA A 48 -1.21 8.23 -0.91
CA ALA A 48 -2.13 8.18 -2.04
C ALA A 48 -1.89 6.93 -2.91
N ALA A 49 -2.94 6.11 -3.06
CA ALA A 49 -2.94 4.91 -3.91
C ALA A 49 -4.36 4.38 -4.15
N LEU A 50 -4.56 3.67 -5.25
CA LEU A 50 -5.66 2.74 -5.44
C LEU A 50 -5.31 1.40 -4.79
N LYS A 51 -6.07 1.01 -3.76
CA LYS A 51 -5.78 -0.18 -2.93
C LYS A 51 -6.72 -1.37 -3.15
N HIS A 52 -7.83 -1.18 -3.84
CA HIS A 52 -8.84 -2.22 -4.01
C HIS A 52 -8.45 -3.19 -5.12
N VAL A 53 -7.92 -4.37 -4.75
CA VAL A 53 -7.45 -5.39 -5.71
C VAL A 53 -8.45 -5.64 -6.85
N PRO A 54 -9.74 -5.95 -6.61
CA PRO A 54 -10.66 -6.24 -7.72
C PRO A 54 -10.89 -5.05 -8.66
N MET A 55 -10.87 -3.82 -8.14
CA MET A 55 -11.03 -2.62 -8.97
C MET A 55 -9.79 -2.36 -9.81
N VAL A 56 -8.61 -2.55 -9.24
CA VAL A 56 -7.35 -2.37 -9.97
C VAL A 56 -7.11 -3.50 -10.97
N GLU A 57 -7.60 -4.71 -10.72
CA GLU A 57 -7.61 -5.77 -11.74
C GLU A 57 -8.55 -5.45 -12.91
N ALA A 58 -9.69 -4.79 -12.64
CA ALA A 58 -10.62 -4.34 -13.69
C ALA A 58 -10.05 -3.15 -14.48
N ASP A 59 -9.35 -2.24 -13.81
CA ASP A 59 -8.76 -1.02 -14.39
C ASP A 59 -7.24 -0.96 -14.13
N PRO A 60 -6.44 -1.87 -14.75
CA PRO A 60 -5.01 -2.02 -14.43
C PRO A 60 -4.18 -0.79 -14.77
N LEU A 61 -4.56 -0.07 -15.83
CA LEU A 61 -3.89 1.16 -16.25
C LEU A 61 -4.01 2.26 -15.18
N GLU A 62 -5.17 2.37 -14.53
CA GLU A 62 -5.40 3.34 -13.46
C GLU A 62 -4.56 3.01 -12.22
N GLY A 63 -4.41 1.71 -11.90
CA GLY A 63 -3.49 1.24 -10.87
C GLY A 63 -2.04 1.64 -11.16
N LEU A 64 -1.58 1.42 -12.38
CA LEU A 64 -0.22 1.77 -12.81
C LEU A 64 0.04 3.27 -12.77
N LEU A 65 -0.87 4.08 -13.34
CA LEU A 65 -0.74 5.53 -13.38
C LEU A 65 -0.82 6.15 -11.98
N THR A 66 -1.70 5.66 -11.11
CA THR A 66 -1.86 6.24 -9.76
C THR A 66 -0.78 5.74 -8.80
N ASN A 67 -0.59 4.43 -8.70
CA ASN A 67 0.26 3.84 -7.67
C ASN A 67 1.74 3.95 -8.01
N ALA A 68 2.12 3.78 -9.28
CA ALA A 68 3.52 3.82 -9.71
C ALA A 68 3.90 5.21 -10.22
N GLN A 69 3.28 5.68 -11.31
CA GLN A 69 3.66 6.98 -11.88
C GLN A 69 3.34 8.15 -10.95
N GLY A 70 2.17 8.16 -10.30
CA GLY A 70 1.81 9.17 -9.31
C GLY A 70 2.78 9.23 -8.13
N THR A 71 3.28 8.08 -7.66
CA THR A 71 4.32 8.06 -6.62
C THR A 71 5.60 8.73 -7.09
N ARG A 72 6.06 8.40 -8.30
CA ARG A 72 7.25 9.03 -8.88
C ARG A 72 7.10 10.55 -9.01
N ILE A 73 5.95 11.02 -9.53
CA ILE A 73 5.67 12.45 -9.66
C ILE A 73 5.82 13.18 -8.32
N VAL A 74 5.27 12.62 -7.25
CA VAL A 74 5.36 13.19 -5.89
C VAL A 74 6.80 13.16 -5.38
N ALA A 75 7.50 12.03 -5.53
CA ALA A 75 8.88 11.86 -5.07
C ALA A 75 9.85 12.82 -5.79
N ASP A 76 9.72 12.95 -7.11
CA ASP A 76 10.56 13.85 -7.91
C ASP A 76 10.30 15.32 -7.54
N ALA A 77 9.04 15.70 -7.36
CA ALA A 77 8.69 17.06 -6.94
C ALA A 77 9.18 17.39 -5.53
N ALA A 78 9.10 16.44 -4.59
CA ALA A 78 9.63 16.60 -3.23
C ALA A 78 11.16 16.74 -3.22
N ARG A 79 11.87 15.91 -4.00
CA ARG A 79 13.33 16.03 -4.16
C ARG A 79 13.72 17.38 -4.77
N ALA A 80 12.99 17.85 -5.79
CA ALA A 80 13.30 19.09 -6.49
C ALA A 80 13.23 20.35 -5.61
N VAL A 81 12.35 20.36 -4.59
CA VAL A 81 12.24 21.51 -3.66
C VAL A 81 13.14 21.40 -2.43
N GLY A 82 13.90 20.30 -2.33
CA GLY A 82 14.82 20.04 -1.23
C GLY A 82 14.14 19.54 0.04
N CYS A 83 13.06 18.76 -0.07
CA CYS A 83 12.48 18.08 1.10
C CYS A 83 13.55 17.27 1.84
N GLN A 84 13.48 17.21 3.16
CA GLN A 84 14.38 16.38 3.96
C GLN A 84 14.06 14.90 3.74
N ALA A 85 12.77 14.54 3.75
CA ALA A 85 12.36 13.17 3.49
C ALA A 85 10.95 13.02 2.94
N MET A 86 10.76 11.95 2.19
CA MET A 86 9.46 11.40 1.85
C MET A 86 9.29 10.03 2.52
N VAL A 87 8.18 9.84 3.24
CA VAL A 87 7.75 8.55 3.78
C VAL A 87 6.75 7.94 2.81
N PHE A 88 7.14 6.83 2.19
CA PHE A 88 6.32 6.08 1.25
C PHE A 88 5.58 4.94 1.95
N ILE A 89 4.24 5.00 1.93
CA ILE A 89 3.40 3.93 2.47
C ILE A 89 3.26 2.81 1.45
N SER A 90 3.82 1.66 1.77
CA SER A 90 3.69 0.43 0.99
C SER A 90 2.78 -0.60 1.67
N THR A 91 2.75 -1.82 1.17
CA THR A 91 1.84 -2.89 1.58
C THR A 91 2.50 -4.26 1.47
N ASP A 92 2.11 -5.19 2.34
CA ASP A 92 2.40 -6.63 2.22
C ASP A 92 2.16 -7.19 0.81
N LYS A 93 1.17 -6.69 0.07
CA LYS A 93 0.84 -7.11 -1.30
C LYS A 93 1.91 -6.76 -2.34
N ALA A 94 2.88 -5.92 -2.00
CA ALA A 94 4.05 -5.66 -2.83
C ALA A 94 5.06 -6.83 -2.78
N VAL A 95 4.93 -7.75 -1.82
CA VAL A 95 5.75 -8.97 -1.72
C VAL A 95 5.16 -10.06 -2.60
N ASN A 96 5.98 -10.63 -3.50
CA ASN A 96 5.56 -11.68 -4.45
C ASN A 96 4.20 -11.36 -5.09
N PRO A 97 4.02 -10.18 -5.70
CA PRO A 97 2.69 -9.68 -6.03
C PRO A 97 1.97 -10.65 -6.98
N THR A 98 0.69 -10.89 -6.73
CA THR A 98 -0.20 -11.67 -7.61
C THR A 98 -1.26 -10.79 -8.29
N SER A 99 -1.29 -9.50 -7.93
CA SER A 99 -2.21 -8.50 -8.46
C SER A 99 -1.46 -7.31 -9.04
N VAL A 100 -2.07 -6.62 -10.01
CA VAL A 100 -1.60 -5.36 -10.57
C VAL A 100 -1.51 -4.28 -9.48
N MET A 101 -2.40 -4.31 -8.49
CA MET A 101 -2.31 -3.42 -7.33
C MET A 101 -1.01 -3.64 -6.55
N GLY A 102 -0.71 -4.89 -6.19
CA GLY A 102 0.53 -5.24 -5.51
C GLY A 102 1.77 -4.92 -6.34
N ALA A 103 1.76 -5.29 -7.62
CA ALA A 103 2.89 -5.09 -8.54
C ALA A 103 3.18 -3.61 -8.81
N SER A 104 2.14 -2.77 -8.97
CA SER A 104 2.31 -1.32 -9.12
C SER A 104 2.90 -0.67 -7.86
N LYS A 105 2.52 -1.13 -6.66
CA LYS A 105 3.14 -0.70 -5.40
C LYS A 105 4.58 -1.18 -5.28
N ARG A 106 4.88 -2.41 -5.72
CA ARG A 106 6.26 -2.92 -5.76
C ARG A 106 7.16 -2.10 -6.68
N LEU A 107 6.67 -1.74 -7.87
CA LEU A 107 7.39 -0.85 -8.78
C LEU A 107 7.66 0.53 -8.15
N ALA A 108 6.66 1.07 -7.44
CA ALA A 108 6.83 2.32 -6.70
C ALA A 108 7.86 2.22 -5.55
N GLU A 109 7.90 1.08 -4.83
CA GLU A 109 8.95 0.82 -3.82
C GLU A 109 10.34 0.82 -4.46
N MET A 110 10.52 0.13 -5.59
CA MET A 110 11.81 0.06 -6.28
C MET A 110 12.31 1.45 -6.68
N TYR A 111 11.42 2.31 -7.18
CA TYR A 111 11.77 3.69 -7.52
C TYR A 111 12.16 4.50 -6.29
N CYS A 112 11.37 4.42 -5.21
CA CYS A 112 11.64 5.11 -3.95
C CYS A 112 12.99 4.67 -3.35
N GLN A 113 13.30 3.38 -3.38
CA GLN A 113 14.57 2.83 -2.89
C GLN A 113 15.75 3.33 -3.70
N ALA A 114 15.63 3.32 -5.03
CA ALA A 114 16.67 3.83 -5.90
C ALA A 114 16.91 5.34 -5.68
N LEU A 115 15.83 6.10 -5.47
CA LEU A 115 15.91 7.53 -5.14
C LEU A 115 16.56 7.78 -3.78
N ASP A 116 16.28 6.96 -2.77
CA ASP A 116 16.94 7.06 -1.45
C ASP A 116 18.44 6.81 -1.55
N LEU A 117 18.87 5.79 -2.31
CA LEU A 117 20.28 5.49 -2.52
C LEU A 117 21.04 6.65 -3.17
N ASP A 118 20.45 7.30 -4.17
CA ASP A 118 21.04 8.50 -4.78
C ASP A 118 21.08 9.66 -3.78
N GLY A 119 19.97 9.87 -3.06
CA GLY A 119 19.86 10.94 -2.07
C GLY A 119 20.91 10.81 -0.98
N GLN A 120 21.22 9.61 -0.53
CA GLN A 120 22.29 9.37 0.44
C GLN A 120 23.68 9.74 -0.08
N ARG A 121 23.98 9.45 -1.35
CA ARG A 121 25.29 9.76 -1.96
C ARG A 121 25.47 11.26 -2.16
N GLU A 122 24.38 11.97 -2.45
CA GLU A 122 24.38 13.40 -2.76
C GLU A 122 24.10 14.29 -1.54
N GLY A 123 23.72 13.72 -0.39
CA GLY A 123 23.24 14.49 0.77
C GLY A 123 21.88 15.16 0.52
N ALA A 124 21.04 14.55 -0.31
CA ALA A 124 19.71 15.04 -0.68
C ALA A 124 18.58 14.32 0.10
N MET A 125 17.34 14.49 -0.37
CA MET A 125 16.13 13.94 0.25
C MET A 125 16.23 12.42 0.51
N ARG A 126 15.84 11.99 1.71
CA ARG A 126 15.65 10.57 2.05
C ARG A 126 14.30 10.06 1.56
N CYS A 127 14.23 8.81 1.12
CA CYS A 127 12.97 8.13 0.80
C CYS A 127 12.78 6.89 1.69
N ILE A 128 11.91 7.02 2.68
CA ILE A 128 11.69 6.04 3.75
C ILE A 128 10.50 5.16 3.35
N THR A 129 10.75 3.89 3.02
CA THR A 129 9.69 2.95 2.66
C THR A 129 9.19 2.20 3.90
N VAL A 130 7.87 2.19 4.13
CA VAL A 130 7.25 1.46 5.24
C VAL A 130 6.20 0.47 4.71
N ARG A 131 6.38 -0.82 5.00
CA ARG A 131 5.50 -1.91 4.57
C ARG A 131 4.72 -2.47 5.76
N PHE A 132 3.41 -2.64 5.60
CA PHE A 132 2.57 -3.32 6.59
C PHE A 132 1.33 -3.94 5.95
N GLY A 133 0.63 -4.75 6.75
CA GLY A 133 -0.57 -5.48 6.33
C GLY A 133 -1.86 -4.68 6.45
N ASN A 134 -2.96 -5.37 6.75
CA ASN A 134 -4.26 -4.73 6.82
C ASN A 134 -4.40 -3.85 8.08
N VAL A 135 -5.11 -2.74 7.91
CA VAL A 135 -5.50 -1.86 9.02
C VAL A 135 -6.98 -2.08 9.34
N LEU A 136 -7.28 -2.38 10.60
CA LEU A 136 -8.63 -2.62 11.10
C LEU A 136 -9.53 -1.40 10.86
N GLY A 137 -10.74 -1.65 10.34
CA GLY A 137 -11.73 -0.61 10.10
C GLY A 137 -11.41 0.36 8.96
N SER A 138 -10.33 0.14 8.20
CA SER A 138 -10.00 1.01 7.08
C SER A 138 -11.09 1.03 6.00
N THR A 139 -11.23 2.15 5.29
CA THR A 139 -12.27 2.35 4.27
C THR A 139 -12.29 1.21 3.25
N GLY A 140 -13.47 0.63 3.04
CA GLY A 140 -13.67 -0.47 2.09
C GLY A 140 -13.04 -1.80 2.47
N SER A 141 -12.61 -1.99 3.73
CA SER A 141 -12.08 -3.26 4.23
C SER A 141 -13.18 -4.24 4.65
N VAL A 142 -12.77 -5.44 5.05
CA VAL A 142 -13.67 -6.55 5.41
C VAL A 142 -14.53 -6.25 6.66
N VAL A 143 -14.02 -5.50 7.63
CA VAL A 143 -14.77 -5.20 8.87
C VAL A 143 -15.99 -4.31 8.59
N PRO A 144 -15.86 -3.16 7.88
CA PRO A 144 -17.02 -2.39 7.44
C PRO A 144 -18.00 -3.19 6.56
N LEU A 145 -17.50 -4.11 5.72
CA LEU A 145 -18.36 -4.98 4.92
C LEU A 145 -19.20 -5.91 5.80
N PHE A 146 -18.58 -6.61 6.75
CA PHE A 146 -19.29 -7.48 7.69
C PHE A 146 -20.29 -6.71 8.53
N ARG A 147 -19.94 -5.52 9.00
CA ARG A 147 -20.87 -4.65 9.72
C ARG A 147 -22.12 -4.34 8.90
N ARG A 148 -21.96 -3.91 7.64
CA ARG A 148 -23.10 -3.65 6.74
C ARG A 148 -23.93 -4.90 6.43
N GLN A 149 -23.29 -6.05 6.33
CA GLN A 149 -23.99 -7.33 6.10
C GLN A 149 -24.80 -7.74 7.33
N LEU A 150 -24.23 -7.60 8.54
CA LEU A 150 -24.94 -7.84 9.80
C LEU A 150 -26.12 -6.89 9.99
N GLU A 151 -25.95 -5.59 9.72
CA GLU A 151 -27.02 -4.59 9.77
C GLU A 151 -28.18 -4.92 8.82
N ARG A 152 -27.95 -5.76 7.80
CA ARG A 152 -28.96 -6.24 6.84
C ARG A 152 -29.50 -7.65 7.15
N GLY A 153 -29.07 -8.26 8.26
CA GLY A 153 -29.49 -9.62 8.65
C GLY A 153 -28.63 -10.76 8.08
N GLY A 154 -27.50 -10.46 7.44
CA GLY A 154 -26.59 -11.46 6.84
C GLY A 154 -27.02 -11.93 5.44
N PRO A 155 -26.37 -12.97 4.88
CA PRO A 155 -25.21 -13.68 5.42
C PRO A 155 -23.93 -12.84 5.41
N LEU A 156 -22.93 -13.22 6.22
CA LEU A 156 -21.58 -12.69 6.07
C LEU A 156 -20.84 -13.42 4.95
N THR A 157 -20.16 -12.70 4.06
CA THR A 157 -19.45 -13.31 2.92
C THR A 157 -17.95 -13.37 3.15
N VAL A 158 -17.39 -14.58 3.26
CA VAL A 158 -15.94 -14.80 3.42
C VAL A 158 -15.37 -15.37 2.12
N THR A 159 -14.22 -14.89 1.66
CA THR A 159 -13.64 -15.36 0.41
C THR A 159 -13.26 -16.85 0.45
N HIS A 160 -12.52 -17.27 1.47
CA HIS A 160 -12.05 -18.65 1.62
C HIS A 160 -11.91 -19.02 3.11
N PRO A 161 -12.23 -20.27 3.53
CA PRO A 161 -12.15 -20.71 4.94
C PRO A 161 -10.75 -20.54 5.55
N ASP A 162 -9.71 -20.75 4.76
CA ASP A 162 -8.32 -20.64 5.22
C ASP A 162 -7.66 -19.28 5.01
N MET A 163 -8.41 -18.28 4.51
CA MET A 163 -7.84 -16.95 4.28
C MET A 163 -7.37 -16.32 5.58
N ARG A 164 -6.10 -15.88 5.62
CA ARG A 164 -5.52 -15.17 6.77
C ARG A 164 -4.96 -13.82 6.36
N ARG A 165 -5.07 -12.84 7.25
CA ARG A 165 -4.49 -11.51 7.09
C ARG A 165 -3.87 -11.02 8.38
N TYR A 166 -2.79 -10.25 8.25
CA TYR A 166 -2.19 -9.49 9.33
C TYR A 166 -3.05 -8.26 9.60
N PHE A 167 -3.27 -7.95 10.88
CA PHE A 167 -4.08 -6.80 11.29
C PHE A 167 -3.38 -5.99 12.35
N MET A 168 -3.54 -4.68 12.23
CA MET A 168 -3.11 -3.68 13.20
C MET A 168 -4.17 -2.58 13.25
N THR A 169 -4.24 -1.83 14.34
CA THR A 169 -5.10 -0.64 14.42
C THR A 169 -4.49 0.54 13.64
N VAL A 170 -5.33 1.52 13.29
CA VAL A 170 -4.86 2.74 12.63
C VAL A 170 -3.82 3.47 13.50
N ARG A 171 -4.04 3.54 14.83
CA ARG A 171 -3.15 4.26 15.75
C ARG A 171 -1.77 3.61 15.85
N GLU A 172 -1.71 2.28 15.95
CA GLU A 172 -0.45 1.54 15.96
C GLU A 172 0.30 1.74 14.64
N ALA A 173 -0.39 1.59 13.49
CA ALA A 173 0.24 1.74 12.18
C ALA A 173 0.79 3.15 11.97
N VAL A 174 0.00 4.19 12.28
CA VAL A 174 0.46 5.58 12.17
C VAL A 174 1.60 5.88 13.13
N GLY A 175 1.53 5.39 14.38
CA GLY A 175 2.59 5.56 15.37
C GLY A 175 3.93 4.97 14.89
N LEU A 176 3.91 3.74 14.38
CA LEU A 176 5.12 3.10 13.85
C LEU A 176 5.62 3.73 12.55
N VAL A 177 4.73 4.25 11.69
CA VAL A 177 5.10 5.03 10.50
C VAL A 177 5.84 6.31 10.90
N LEU A 178 5.34 7.03 11.90
CA LEU A 178 6.01 8.23 12.41
C LEU A 178 7.35 7.88 13.06
N GLN A 179 7.43 6.76 13.78
CA GLN A 179 8.68 6.27 14.35
C GLN A 179 9.71 5.90 13.25
N ALA A 180 9.27 5.23 12.19
CA ALA A 180 10.10 4.93 11.02
C ALA A 180 10.61 6.20 10.33
N ALA A 181 9.77 7.25 10.24
CA ALA A 181 10.17 8.56 9.73
C ALA A 181 11.31 9.17 10.56
N VAL A 182 11.19 9.15 11.89
CA VAL A 182 12.22 9.67 12.81
C VAL A 182 13.51 8.86 12.70
N VAL A 183 13.42 7.52 12.70
CA VAL A 183 14.60 6.64 12.62
C VAL A 183 15.30 6.77 11.27
N GLY A 184 14.53 6.86 10.17
CA GLY A 184 15.06 6.94 8.81
C GLY A 184 15.64 8.32 8.44
N THR A 185 15.27 9.39 9.15
CA THR A 185 15.82 10.74 8.94
C THR A 185 16.87 11.17 9.95
N GLY A 186 16.87 10.59 11.15
CA GLY A 186 17.77 10.98 12.24
C GLY A 186 19.15 10.33 12.18
N GLU A 187 20.02 10.71 13.11
CA GLU A 187 21.38 10.14 13.26
C GLU A 187 21.36 8.63 13.49
N ALA A 188 20.28 8.09 14.06
CA ALA A 188 20.04 6.66 14.23
C ALA A 188 20.09 5.88 12.91
N ALA A 189 19.81 6.52 11.76
CA ALA A 189 19.94 5.90 10.44
C ALA A 189 21.38 5.41 10.19
N SER A 190 22.38 6.09 10.77
CA SER A 190 23.79 5.69 10.64
C SER A 190 24.12 4.36 11.33
N ASN A 191 23.30 3.95 12.31
CA ASN A 191 23.49 2.72 13.11
C ASN A 191 22.75 1.51 12.56
N LEU A 192 21.99 1.66 11.47
CA LEU A 192 21.28 0.59 10.79
C LEU A 192 21.88 0.41 9.40
N PRO A 193 22.80 -0.57 9.20
CA PRO A 193 23.49 -0.77 7.92
C PRO A 193 22.52 -0.89 6.74
N GLU A 194 21.39 -1.55 6.94
CA GLU A 194 20.39 -1.79 5.89
C GLU A 194 19.71 -0.50 5.44
N LEU A 195 19.58 0.52 6.31
CA LEU A 195 19.09 1.84 5.88
C LEU A 195 20.05 2.54 4.94
N ARG A 196 21.36 2.24 5.02
CA ARG A 196 22.35 2.77 4.06
C ARG A 196 22.17 2.16 2.67
N ASP A 197 21.59 0.96 2.62
CA ASP A 197 21.31 0.24 1.38
C ASP A 197 19.88 0.46 0.87
N GLY A 198 19.14 1.46 1.37
CA GLY A 198 17.76 1.75 0.96
C GLY A 198 16.71 0.86 1.66
N GLY A 199 17.02 0.43 2.90
CA GLY A 199 16.23 -0.45 3.75
C GLY A 199 14.72 -0.16 3.78
N ILE A 200 13.94 -1.22 3.82
CA ILE A 200 12.48 -1.17 3.98
C ILE A 200 12.16 -1.37 5.45
N PHE A 201 11.44 -0.44 6.07
CA PHE A 201 10.81 -0.71 7.37
C PHE A 201 9.61 -1.63 7.16
N VAL A 202 9.55 -2.72 7.92
CA VAL A 202 8.40 -3.63 7.94
C VAL A 202 7.82 -3.62 9.34
N LEU A 203 6.53 -3.31 9.47
CA LEU A 203 5.90 -3.28 10.78
C LEU A 203 5.72 -4.71 11.30
N ASP A 204 6.02 -4.92 12.58
CA ASP A 204 5.67 -6.18 13.25
C ASP A 204 4.16 -6.22 13.46
N MET A 205 3.50 -7.09 12.71
CA MET A 205 2.04 -7.24 12.72
C MET A 205 1.57 -8.36 13.64
N GLY A 206 2.48 -9.01 14.37
CA GLY A 206 2.17 -10.20 15.17
C GLY A 206 1.67 -11.37 14.32
N GLN A 207 0.69 -12.11 14.85
CA GLN A 207 0.18 -13.32 14.21
C GLN A 207 -1.00 -13.03 13.26
N PRO A 208 -1.06 -13.68 12.08
CA PRO A 208 -2.14 -13.47 11.13
C PRO A 208 -3.44 -14.11 11.63
N VAL A 209 -4.58 -13.45 11.35
CA VAL A 209 -5.91 -13.87 11.78
C VAL A 209 -6.68 -14.48 10.62
N LYS A 210 -7.36 -15.61 10.84
CA LYS A 210 -8.31 -16.18 9.87
C LYS A 210 -9.52 -15.27 9.70
N ILE A 211 -9.88 -14.96 8.45
CA ILE A 211 -11.01 -14.07 8.14
C ILE A 211 -12.35 -14.68 8.59
N VAL A 212 -12.50 -16.01 8.52
CA VAL A 212 -13.70 -16.70 9.04
C VAL A 212 -13.82 -16.55 10.56
N ASP A 213 -12.70 -16.57 11.29
CA ASP A 213 -12.73 -16.39 12.75
C ASP A 213 -13.08 -14.95 13.12
N LEU A 214 -12.60 -13.98 12.32
CA LEU A 214 -13.03 -12.58 12.44
C LEU A 214 -14.54 -12.43 12.22
N ALA A 215 -15.09 -13.05 11.17
CA ALA A 215 -16.53 -13.04 10.90
C ALA A 215 -17.34 -13.60 12.07
N ARG A 216 -16.96 -14.78 12.58
CA ARG A 216 -17.60 -15.42 13.74
C ARG A 216 -17.53 -14.54 14.99
N ARG A 217 -16.38 -13.89 15.25
CA ARG A 217 -16.24 -12.95 16.38
C ARG A 217 -17.19 -11.76 16.25
N MET A 218 -17.29 -11.18 15.04
CA MET A 218 -18.19 -10.05 14.81
C MET A 218 -19.67 -10.42 15.00
N ILE A 219 -20.10 -11.61 14.55
CA ILE A 219 -21.46 -12.12 14.80
C ILE A 219 -21.72 -12.22 16.31
N ARG A 220 -20.80 -12.82 17.08
CA ARG A 220 -20.93 -12.95 18.55
C ARG A 220 -20.98 -11.60 19.26
N LEU A 221 -20.16 -10.64 18.83
CA LEU A 221 -20.14 -9.28 19.39
C LEU A 221 -21.45 -8.52 19.14
N ALA A 222 -22.21 -8.89 18.10
CA ALA A 222 -23.55 -8.38 17.84
C ALA A 222 -24.64 -9.09 18.67
N GLY A 223 -24.29 -10.02 19.55
CA GLY A 223 -25.24 -10.80 20.36
C GLY A 223 -25.91 -11.95 19.62
N LEU A 224 -25.37 -12.36 18.46
CA LEU A 224 -25.93 -13.39 17.59
C LEU A 224 -25.05 -14.66 17.59
N ARG A 225 -25.62 -15.81 17.26
CA ARG A 225 -24.92 -17.09 17.12
C ARG A 225 -24.48 -17.33 15.67
N PRO A 226 -23.17 -17.48 15.39
CA PRO A 226 -22.69 -17.83 14.06
C PRO A 226 -23.28 -19.16 13.59
N ASP A 227 -23.59 -19.24 12.30
CA ASP A 227 -24.13 -20.43 11.62
C ASP A 227 -25.54 -20.87 12.10
N GLU A 228 -26.14 -20.16 13.06
CA GLU A 228 -27.53 -20.36 13.53
C GLU A 228 -28.39 -19.12 13.25
N ASP A 229 -27.97 -17.96 13.77
CA ASP A 229 -28.69 -16.68 13.57
C ASP A 229 -28.17 -15.94 12.33
N VAL A 230 -26.90 -16.15 11.96
CA VAL A 230 -26.25 -15.55 10.77
C VAL A 230 -25.35 -16.58 10.08
N GLU A 231 -25.69 -16.92 8.82
CA GLU A 231 -24.89 -17.79 7.94
C GLU A 231 -23.57 -17.10 7.52
N ILE A 232 -22.47 -17.85 7.47
CA ILE A 232 -21.24 -17.46 6.78
C ILE A 232 -21.15 -18.17 5.43
N ARG A 233 -21.19 -17.40 4.34
CA ARG A 233 -21.11 -17.91 2.98
C ARG A 233 -19.72 -17.75 2.38
N PHE A 234 -19.18 -18.82 1.83
CA PHE A 234 -17.90 -18.77 1.12
C PHE A 234 -18.10 -18.39 -0.35
N THR A 235 -17.36 -17.37 -0.83
CA THR A 235 -17.55 -16.82 -2.19
C THR A 235 -16.47 -17.23 -3.19
N GLY A 236 -15.40 -17.91 -2.74
CA GLY A 236 -14.24 -18.25 -3.56
C GLY A 236 -13.27 -17.08 -3.74
N LEU A 237 -12.02 -17.41 -4.11
CA LEU A 237 -10.95 -16.44 -4.36
C LEU A 237 -11.26 -15.59 -5.60
N ARG A 238 -10.91 -14.30 -5.52
CA ARG A 238 -11.01 -13.36 -6.64
C ARG A 238 -9.66 -13.26 -7.37
N PRO A 239 -9.65 -12.82 -8.64
CA PRO A 239 -8.41 -12.61 -9.37
C PRO A 239 -7.41 -11.76 -8.59
N GLY A 240 -6.15 -12.22 -8.56
CA GLY A 240 -5.04 -11.55 -7.88
C GLY A 240 -5.03 -11.64 -6.34
N GLU A 241 -6.02 -12.28 -5.70
CA GLU A 241 -6.03 -12.45 -4.24
C GLU A 241 -5.17 -13.63 -3.77
N LYS A 242 -4.37 -13.40 -2.74
CA LYS A 242 -3.64 -14.46 -2.03
C LYS A 242 -4.47 -15.07 -0.91
N LEU A 243 -4.25 -16.36 -0.64
CA LEU A 243 -4.78 -16.99 0.57
C LEU A 243 -4.07 -16.49 1.84
N TYR A 244 -2.75 -16.27 1.73
CA TYR A 244 -1.87 -15.78 2.78
C TYR A 244 -1.01 -14.64 2.23
N GLU A 245 -0.93 -13.53 2.96
CA GLU A 245 0.00 -12.44 2.63
C GLU A 245 1.36 -12.71 3.28
N GLU A 246 2.42 -12.17 2.67
CA GLU A 246 3.79 -12.28 3.14
C GLU A 246 4.29 -10.88 3.52
N LEU A 247 5.03 -10.77 4.62
CA LEU A 247 5.63 -9.49 5.03
C LEU A 247 7.03 -9.29 4.44
N PHE A 248 7.72 -10.39 4.13
CA PHE A 248 9.10 -10.43 3.65
C PHE A 248 9.19 -11.29 2.40
N HIS A 249 9.98 -10.85 1.43
CA HIS A 249 10.35 -11.67 0.28
C HIS A 249 11.45 -12.65 0.69
N GLY A 250 11.56 -13.82 0.04
CA GLY A 250 12.57 -14.83 0.40
C GLY A 250 14.03 -14.35 0.27
N GLN A 251 14.26 -13.33 -0.56
CA GLN A 251 15.56 -12.65 -0.72
C GLN A 251 15.70 -11.38 0.14
N GLU A 252 14.69 -11.03 0.93
CA GLU A 252 14.65 -9.86 1.81
C GLU A 252 14.44 -10.33 3.26
N PRO A 253 15.40 -11.08 3.86
CA PRO A 253 15.18 -11.70 5.16
C PRO A 253 14.95 -10.65 6.25
N PRO A 254 14.04 -10.91 7.21
CA PRO A 254 13.74 -9.98 8.28
C PRO A 254 14.95 -9.76 9.17
N ARG A 255 15.21 -8.50 9.50
CA ARG A 255 16.21 -8.10 10.50
C ARG A 255 15.54 -7.31 11.61
N ALA A 256 15.90 -7.64 12.85
CA ALA A 256 15.43 -6.90 14.00
C ALA A 256 16.08 -5.52 14.04
N THR A 257 15.33 -4.52 14.50
CA THR A 257 15.86 -3.20 14.84
C THR A 257 15.81 -3.03 16.37
N PRO A 258 16.55 -2.08 16.97
CA PRO A 258 16.41 -1.78 18.40
C PRO A 258 15.07 -1.11 18.75
N TYR A 259 14.20 -0.87 17.75
CA TYR A 259 12.93 -0.19 17.89
C TYR A 259 11.79 -1.22 17.87
N PRO A 260 11.10 -1.43 19.01
CA PRO A 260 9.98 -2.37 19.07
C PRO A 260 8.92 -2.06 18.01
N GLY A 261 8.43 -3.10 17.33
CA GLY A 261 7.43 -2.96 16.26
C GLY A 261 8.01 -2.60 14.89
N LEU A 262 9.31 -2.28 14.78
CA LEU A 262 9.98 -2.03 13.51
C LEU A 262 10.97 -3.16 13.20
N LEU A 263 10.71 -3.86 12.10
CA LEU A 263 11.65 -4.76 11.45
C LEU A 263 12.23 -4.09 10.21
N MET A 264 13.29 -4.67 9.66
CA MET A 264 13.92 -4.18 8.45
C MET A 264 14.10 -5.29 7.43
N ALA A 265 14.01 -4.92 6.15
CA ALA A 265 14.33 -5.78 5.03
C ALA A 265 15.30 -5.05 4.10
N THR A 266 16.35 -5.72 3.66
CA THR A 266 17.29 -5.17 2.67
C THR A 266 16.62 -5.18 1.30
N PRO A 267 16.60 -4.06 0.57
CA PRO A 267 15.93 -3.99 -0.72
C PRO A 267 16.73 -4.72 -1.80
N ARG A 268 16.05 -4.99 -2.91
CA ARG A 268 16.65 -5.42 -4.18
C ARG A 268 16.69 -4.21 -5.10
N THR A 269 17.79 -3.46 -5.03
CA THR A 269 17.88 -2.13 -5.66
C THR A 269 18.32 -2.22 -7.12
N GLY A 270 17.80 -1.29 -7.92
CA GLY A 270 18.28 -0.98 -9.26
C GLY A 270 18.72 0.48 -9.37
N ASP A 271 19.33 0.84 -10.49
CA ASP A 271 19.67 2.22 -10.82
C ASP A 271 18.39 3.08 -11.00
N SER A 272 18.32 4.23 -10.34
CA SER A 272 17.11 5.08 -10.31
C SER A 272 16.73 5.62 -11.68
N ALA A 273 17.73 5.96 -12.51
CA ALA A 273 17.51 6.47 -13.85
C ALA A 273 17.02 5.37 -14.78
N LEU A 274 17.52 4.13 -14.61
CA LEU A 274 17.03 2.98 -15.35
C LEU A 274 15.58 2.63 -14.97
N VAL A 275 15.28 2.55 -13.66
CA VAL A 275 13.92 2.28 -13.18
C VAL A 275 12.97 3.40 -13.62
N GLY A 276 13.40 4.66 -13.52
CA GLY A 276 12.65 5.82 -13.99
C GLY A 276 12.32 5.73 -15.48
N ARG A 277 13.31 5.53 -16.36
CA ARG A 277 13.05 5.38 -17.80
C ARG A 277 12.05 4.28 -18.11
N ALA A 278 12.18 3.13 -17.45
CA ALA A 278 11.26 2.04 -17.67
C ALA A 278 9.84 2.31 -17.12
N MET A 279 9.72 3.10 -16.05
CA MET A 279 8.43 3.60 -15.57
C MET A 279 7.80 4.60 -16.56
N ASP A 280 8.59 5.47 -17.19
CA ASP A 280 8.09 6.40 -18.22
C ASP A 280 7.56 5.64 -19.45
N GLU A 281 8.27 4.61 -19.89
CA GLU A 281 7.81 3.72 -20.97
C GLU A 281 6.48 3.04 -20.58
N MET A 282 6.40 2.51 -19.37
CA MET A 282 5.17 1.89 -18.85
C MET A 282 4.02 2.90 -18.78
N ALA A 283 4.26 4.11 -18.28
CA ALA A 283 3.27 5.17 -18.20
C ALA A 283 2.80 5.63 -19.59
N ALA A 284 3.70 5.72 -20.57
CA ALA A 284 3.35 6.03 -21.95
C ALA A 284 2.43 4.96 -22.57
N LEU A 285 2.73 3.67 -22.33
CA LEU A 285 1.87 2.56 -22.75
C LEU A 285 0.49 2.61 -22.08
N ALA A 286 0.45 2.98 -20.79
CA ALA A 286 -0.79 3.12 -20.04
C ALA A 286 -1.63 4.31 -20.54
N HIS A 287 -1.04 5.47 -20.80
CA HIS A 287 -1.73 6.62 -21.41
C HIS A 287 -2.21 6.31 -22.83
N GLY A 288 -1.49 5.48 -23.58
CA GLY A 288 -1.91 4.98 -24.89
C GLY A 288 -3.01 3.91 -24.84
N GLY A 289 -3.53 3.56 -23.67
CA GLY A 289 -4.62 2.58 -23.50
C GLY A 289 -4.22 1.11 -23.69
N SER A 290 -2.92 0.82 -23.80
CA SER A 290 -2.43 -0.52 -24.15
C SER A 290 -2.17 -1.38 -22.91
N ALA A 291 -3.25 -1.85 -22.26
CA ALA A 291 -3.17 -2.67 -21.05
C ALA A 291 -2.26 -3.90 -21.19
N LYS A 292 -2.35 -4.63 -22.31
CA LYS A 292 -1.50 -5.81 -22.58
C LYS A 292 -0.01 -5.47 -22.56
N LEU A 293 0.39 -4.37 -23.22
CA LEU A 293 1.80 -3.96 -23.29
C LEU A 293 2.28 -3.39 -21.96
N ALA A 294 1.45 -2.59 -21.29
CA ALA A 294 1.76 -2.05 -19.97
C ALA A 294 1.96 -3.16 -18.93
N LEU A 295 1.10 -4.20 -18.93
CA LEU A 295 1.24 -5.35 -18.04
C LEU A 295 2.46 -6.23 -18.40
N ALA A 296 2.77 -6.39 -19.70
CA ALA A 296 3.99 -7.08 -20.10
C ALA A 296 5.25 -6.34 -19.63
N GLN A 297 5.26 -5.01 -19.70
CA GLN A 297 6.35 -4.19 -19.17
C GLN A 297 6.42 -4.27 -17.65
N LEU A 298 5.27 -4.24 -16.95
CA LEU A 298 5.22 -4.44 -15.51
C LEU A 298 5.85 -5.79 -15.09
N GLY A 299 5.51 -6.88 -15.79
CA GLY A 299 6.09 -8.20 -15.52
C GLY A 299 7.60 -8.28 -15.76
N ARG A 300 8.16 -7.48 -16.69
CA ARG A 300 9.61 -7.37 -16.87
C ARG A 300 10.27 -6.60 -15.73
N LEU A 301 9.61 -5.55 -15.25
CA LEU A 301 10.13 -4.68 -14.18
C LEU A 301 10.00 -5.31 -12.79
N VAL A 302 8.99 -6.15 -12.60
CA VAL A 302 8.74 -6.87 -11.36
C VAL A 302 8.74 -8.37 -11.68
N PRO A 303 9.92 -9.02 -11.76
CA PRO A 303 10.03 -10.42 -12.21
C PRO A 303 9.30 -11.42 -11.30
N GLU A 304 9.15 -11.10 -10.01
CA GLU A 304 8.35 -11.88 -9.06
C GLU A 304 6.83 -11.71 -9.20
N PHE A 305 6.35 -10.85 -10.12
CA PHE A 305 4.93 -10.65 -10.37
C PHE A 305 4.34 -11.86 -11.10
N THR A 306 3.51 -12.63 -10.41
CA THR A 306 2.80 -13.77 -10.97
C THR A 306 1.33 -13.41 -11.17
N HIS A 307 1.01 -12.92 -12.37
CA HIS A 307 -0.37 -12.63 -12.73
C HIS A 307 -1.08 -13.91 -13.16
N GLU A 308 -1.87 -14.51 -12.26
CA GLU A 308 -2.85 -15.51 -12.69
C GLU A 308 -3.90 -14.79 -13.52
N ALA A 309 -3.75 -14.85 -14.86
CA ALA A 309 -4.81 -14.46 -15.77
C ALA A 309 -6.09 -15.16 -15.32
N ALA A 310 -7.13 -14.40 -14.98
CA ALA A 310 -8.38 -14.92 -14.46
C ALA A 310 -8.81 -16.15 -15.25
N ALA A 311 -8.78 -17.33 -14.62
CA ALA A 311 -9.42 -18.50 -15.19
C ALA A 311 -10.87 -18.10 -15.49
N PRO A 312 -11.41 -18.39 -16.70
CA PRO A 312 -12.79 -18.03 -17.01
C PRO A 312 -13.66 -18.61 -15.90
N ALA A 313 -14.50 -17.74 -15.33
CA ALA A 313 -15.44 -18.11 -14.29
C ALA A 313 -16.13 -19.40 -14.72
N ARG A 314 -15.90 -20.51 -14.01
CA ARG A 314 -16.65 -21.74 -14.25
C ARG A 314 -18.12 -21.35 -14.11
N GLN A 315 -18.85 -21.36 -15.22
CA GLN A 315 -20.29 -21.21 -15.20
C GLN A 315 -20.80 -22.22 -14.18
N ALA A 316 -21.45 -21.72 -13.14
CA ALA A 316 -22.13 -22.57 -12.19
C ALA A 316 -23.15 -23.39 -12.99
N GLU A 317 -22.87 -24.69 -13.16
CA GLU A 317 -23.86 -25.64 -13.64
C GLU A 317 -25.03 -25.57 -12.67
N GLN A 318 -26.17 -25.09 -13.18
CA GLN A 318 -27.43 -25.13 -12.45
C GLN A 318 -27.79 -26.61 -12.24
N PRO A 319 -28.03 -27.06 -11.00
CA PRO A 319 -28.54 -28.40 -10.79
C PRO A 319 -29.94 -28.50 -11.38
N ARG A 320 -30.15 -29.53 -12.22
CA ARG A 320 -31.46 -29.98 -12.69
C ARG A 320 -32.26 -30.59 -11.54
#